data_AF-A0A2R4C961-F1
#
_entry.id   AF-A0A2R4C961-F1
#
_cell.length_a   1.000
_cell.length_b   1.000
_cell.length_c   1.000
_cell.angle_alpha   90.00
_cell.angle_beta   90.00
_cell.angle_gamma   90.00
#
_symmetry.space_group_name_H-M   'P 1'
#
loop_
_entity.id
_entity.type
_entity.pdbx_description
1 polymer ?
#
loop_
_entity_poly.entity_id
_entity_poly.type
_entity_poly.pdbx_seq_one_letter_code
_entity_poly.pdbx_strand_id
1 'polypeptide(L)'
;MLAASCAAAQANATWTFTYTGFHDTGDDVFLPDRQLHGSFTGADGNGNGILERLEITSLILNGKDFVACEPDSNDYYICGAQAFSYTLGGALSFKAGEYGSDPEGWVGGGHYFIAGDGEYMYSYRPSHDERRAWLWTDKTGLVIASPNPEPSTWAMLGGGLLVTAWAARRRGARGG
;
A
#
# COMPACT_ATOMS: atom_id res chain seq x y z
N MET A 1 5.19 -42.68 1.16
CA MET A 1 4.78 -41.51 0.36
C MET A 1 5.18 -40.27 1.13
N LEU A 2 6.28 -39.62 0.74
CA LEU A 2 6.65 -38.31 1.28
C LEU A 2 5.86 -37.26 0.48
N ALA A 3 4.79 -36.72 1.09
CA ALA A 3 4.09 -35.56 0.55
C ALA A 3 4.94 -34.32 0.86
N ALA A 4 5.75 -33.89 -0.12
CA ALA A 4 6.38 -32.58 -0.09
C ALA A 4 5.28 -31.52 -0.19
N SER A 5 4.86 -30.99 0.95
CA SER A 5 3.99 -29.83 1.01
C SER A 5 4.87 -28.61 0.73
N CYS A 6 4.99 -28.24 -0.54
CA CYS A 6 5.52 -26.93 -0.90
C CYS A 6 4.53 -25.88 -0.38
N ALA A 7 4.81 -25.30 0.78
CA ALA A 7 4.25 -24.01 1.13
C ALA A 7 4.73 -23.04 0.06
N ALA A 8 3.87 -22.69 -0.89
CA ALA A 8 4.14 -21.62 -1.82
C ALA A 8 4.23 -20.34 -0.99
N ALA A 9 5.46 -19.83 -0.79
CA ALA A 9 5.62 -18.49 -0.28
C ALA A 9 4.83 -17.57 -1.20
N GLN A 10 3.80 -16.90 -0.67
CA GLN A 10 3.07 -15.91 -1.46
C GLN A 10 4.07 -14.82 -1.85
N ALA A 11 4.25 -14.61 -3.15
CA ALA A 11 5.07 -13.51 -3.63
C ALA A 11 4.41 -12.20 -3.22
N ASN A 12 5.23 -11.21 -2.85
CA ASN A 12 4.74 -9.86 -2.60
C ASN A 12 3.93 -9.39 -3.80
N ALA A 13 2.75 -8.88 -3.52
CA ALA A 13 1.84 -8.33 -4.51
C ALA A 13 1.66 -6.83 -4.23
N THR A 14 1.33 -6.07 -5.26
CA THR A 14 1.13 -4.61 -5.14
C THR A 14 -0.32 -4.28 -5.46
N TRP A 15 -0.96 -3.57 -4.54
CA TRP A 15 -2.29 -2.99 -4.72
C TRP A 15 -2.14 -1.49 -4.97
N THR A 16 -3.00 -0.95 -5.82
CA THR A 16 -3.11 0.50 -6.02
C THR A 16 -4.51 0.93 -5.65
N PHE A 17 -4.65 2.12 -5.07
CA PHE A 17 -5.93 2.68 -4.71
C PHE A 17 -6.00 4.17 -4.93
N THR A 18 -7.22 4.66 -5.13
CA THR A 18 -7.51 6.08 -5.24
C THR A 18 -8.73 6.38 -4.37
N TYR A 19 -8.59 7.37 -3.50
CA TYR A 19 -9.74 8.04 -2.90
C TYR A 19 -10.10 9.27 -3.74
N THR A 20 -11.39 9.55 -3.90
CA THR A 20 -11.90 10.67 -4.70
C THR A 20 -13.03 11.38 -3.96
N GLY A 21 -12.96 12.71 -3.92
CA GLY A 21 -13.95 13.55 -3.24
C GLY A 21 -13.59 13.80 -1.78
N PHE A 22 -13.38 15.06 -1.39
CA PHE A 22 -13.03 15.44 -0.01
C PHE A 22 -13.64 16.77 0.37
N HIS A 23 -13.88 16.98 1.66
CA HIS A 23 -14.24 18.28 2.19
C HIS A 23 -12.99 19.10 2.55
N ASP A 24 -12.78 20.24 1.90
CA ASP A 24 -11.70 21.16 2.21
C ASP A 24 -12.09 22.09 3.36
N THR A 25 -11.34 22.03 4.46
CA THR A 25 -11.59 22.85 5.64
C THR A 25 -11.15 24.32 5.49
N GLY A 26 -10.29 24.64 4.51
CA GLY A 26 -9.84 26.01 4.29
C GLY A 26 -10.90 26.86 3.57
N ASP A 27 -11.55 26.27 2.58
CA ASP A 27 -12.55 26.93 1.74
C ASP A 27 -14.00 26.51 2.09
N ASP A 28 -14.16 25.61 3.07
CA ASP A 28 -15.43 25.01 3.53
C ASP A 28 -16.29 24.46 2.37
N VAL A 29 -15.65 23.70 1.48
CA VAL A 29 -16.26 23.22 0.24
C VAL A 29 -15.93 21.75 -0.03
N PHE A 30 -16.90 21.03 -0.56
CA PHE A 30 -16.66 19.67 -1.08
C PHE A 30 -16.03 19.74 -2.47
N LEU A 31 -14.86 19.12 -2.62
CA LEU A 31 -14.09 19.03 -3.85
C LEU A 31 -14.27 17.63 -4.46
N PRO A 32 -15.21 17.43 -5.41
CA PRO A 32 -15.52 16.10 -5.94
C PRO A 32 -14.37 15.48 -6.73
N ASP A 33 -13.52 16.30 -7.35
CA ASP A 33 -12.45 15.83 -8.24
C ASP A 33 -11.09 15.72 -7.54
N ARG A 34 -11.00 16.09 -6.25
CA ARG A 34 -9.75 15.93 -5.50
C ARG A 34 -9.48 14.46 -5.27
N GLN A 35 -8.23 14.04 -5.49
CA GLN A 35 -7.81 12.64 -5.38
C GLN A 35 -6.65 12.49 -4.40
N LEU A 36 -6.66 11.39 -3.66
CA LEU A 36 -5.49 10.84 -2.99
C LEU A 36 -5.14 9.53 -3.68
N HIS A 37 -3.93 9.45 -4.22
CA HIS A 37 -3.39 8.23 -4.81
C HIS A 37 -2.52 7.48 -3.81
N GLY A 38 -2.68 6.18 -3.75
CA GLY A 38 -1.79 5.34 -2.97
C GLY A 38 -1.57 3.96 -3.54
N SER A 39 -0.55 3.29 -3.01
CA SER A 39 -0.26 1.90 -3.29
C SER A 39 0.40 1.25 -2.09
N PHE A 40 0.22 -0.06 -1.92
CA PHE A 40 0.96 -0.81 -0.92
C PHE A 40 1.42 -2.14 -1.51
N THR A 41 2.55 -2.62 -1.02
CA THR A 41 3.14 -3.90 -1.43
C THR A 41 3.31 -4.79 -0.20
N GLY A 42 2.87 -6.05 -0.29
CA GLY A 42 2.95 -7.00 0.82
C GLY A 42 2.51 -8.41 0.44
N ALA A 43 2.57 -9.31 1.41
CA ALA A 43 2.11 -10.70 1.27
C ALA A 43 1.49 -11.17 2.59
N ASP A 44 0.38 -11.91 2.51
CA ASP A 44 -0.29 -12.50 3.68
C ASP A 44 0.54 -13.71 4.14
N GLY A 45 1.46 -13.45 5.08
CA GLY A 45 2.44 -14.42 5.53
C GLY A 45 1.85 -15.44 6.50
N ASN A 46 0.77 -15.05 7.19
CA ASN A 46 0.08 -15.90 8.17
C ASN A 46 -1.17 -16.61 7.60
N GLY A 47 -1.65 -16.19 6.42
CA GLY A 47 -2.76 -16.81 5.70
C GLY A 47 -4.15 -16.49 6.25
N ASN A 48 -4.33 -15.37 6.96
CA ASN A 48 -5.60 -15.00 7.59
C ASN A 48 -6.51 -14.15 6.67
N GLY A 49 -6.06 -13.80 5.48
CA GLY A 49 -6.79 -12.96 4.52
C GLY A 49 -6.78 -11.46 4.83
N ILE A 50 -5.93 -11.02 5.76
CA ILE A 50 -5.77 -9.63 6.20
C ILE A 50 -4.28 -9.28 6.14
N LEU A 51 -3.91 -8.31 5.31
CA LEU A 51 -2.56 -7.76 5.34
C LEU A 51 -2.43 -6.79 6.50
N GLU A 52 -1.53 -7.07 7.42
CA GLU A 52 -1.22 -6.23 8.55
C GLU A 52 0.03 -5.37 8.30
N ARG A 53 0.30 -4.42 9.20
CA ARG A 53 1.43 -3.51 9.09
C ARG A 53 2.78 -4.22 8.88
N LEU A 54 3.03 -5.33 9.58
CA LEU A 54 4.30 -6.07 9.46
C LEU A 54 4.41 -6.89 8.17
N GLU A 55 3.32 -7.04 7.43
CA GLU A 55 3.23 -7.83 6.19
C GLU A 55 3.37 -6.98 4.93
N ILE A 56 3.41 -5.65 5.09
CA ILE A 56 3.69 -4.71 4.01
C ILE A 56 5.14 -4.23 4.05
N THR A 57 5.72 -4.12 2.87
CA THR A 57 7.07 -3.59 2.64
C THR A 57 7.06 -2.17 2.08
N SER A 58 5.88 -1.67 1.67
CA SER A 58 5.71 -0.34 1.10
C SER A 58 4.29 0.17 1.36
N LEU A 59 4.16 1.45 1.69
CA LEU A 59 2.88 2.18 1.70
C LEU A 59 3.14 3.57 1.12
N ILE A 60 2.80 3.75 -0.15
CA ILE A 60 2.96 5.00 -0.88
C ILE A 60 1.66 5.79 -0.81
N LEU A 61 1.71 7.04 -0.35
CA LEU A 61 0.61 8.01 -0.43
C LEU A 61 1.14 9.28 -1.09
N ASN A 62 0.46 9.76 -2.14
CA ASN A 62 0.88 10.92 -2.94
C ASN A 62 2.36 10.89 -3.35
N GLY A 63 2.88 9.70 -3.66
CA GLY A 63 4.26 9.48 -4.13
C GLY A 63 5.32 9.31 -3.04
N LYS A 64 4.96 9.41 -1.74
CA LYS A 64 5.89 9.17 -0.62
C LYS A 64 5.65 7.81 0.02
N ASP A 65 6.71 7.00 0.14
CA ASP A 65 6.67 5.70 0.82
C ASP A 65 6.89 5.86 2.33
N PHE A 66 5.83 5.64 3.10
CA PHE A 66 5.81 5.76 4.54
C PHE A 66 6.37 4.55 5.27
N VAL A 67 6.55 3.39 4.62
CA VAL A 67 7.29 2.29 5.24
C VAL A 67 8.79 2.52 5.07
N ALA A 68 9.20 3.00 3.90
CA ALA A 68 10.61 3.21 3.60
C ALA A 68 11.27 4.35 4.40
N CYS A 69 10.51 5.39 4.77
CA CYS A 69 11.03 6.53 5.54
C CYS A 69 11.11 6.30 7.05
N GLU A 70 10.58 5.20 7.58
CA GLU A 70 10.60 4.93 9.02
C GLU A 70 11.99 4.95 9.66
N PRO A 71 13.03 4.36 9.03
CA PRO A 71 14.38 4.42 9.56
C PRO A 71 14.96 5.83 9.66
N ASP A 72 14.39 6.81 8.96
CA ASP A 72 14.84 8.21 9.01
C ASP A 72 14.29 8.97 10.23
N SER A 73 13.38 8.34 10.99
CA SER A 73 12.82 8.93 12.21
C SER A 73 13.87 9.12 13.31
N ASN A 74 13.74 10.20 14.06
CA ASN A 74 14.56 10.59 15.19
C ASN A 74 13.76 11.42 16.21
N ASP A 75 14.42 11.95 17.24
CA ASP A 75 13.76 12.67 18.35
C ASP A 75 12.96 13.91 17.91
N TYR A 76 13.27 14.49 16.74
CA TYR A 76 12.69 15.73 16.24
C TYR A 76 11.89 15.56 14.95
N TYR A 77 11.92 14.37 14.36
CA TYR A 77 11.23 14.07 13.10
C TYR A 77 10.76 12.63 13.11
N ILE A 78 9.48 12.42 12.87
CA ILE A 78 8.86 11.12 12.72
C ILE A 78 8.33 11.00 11.31
N CYS A 79 8.63 9.90 10.65
CA CYS A 79 8.02 9.49 9.39
C CYS A 79 7.64 8.03 9.50
N GLY A 80 6.43 7.65 9.10
CA GLY A 80 6.07 6.25 9.17
C GLY A 80 4.64 5.89 8.80
N ALA A 81 4.42 4.60 8.62
CA ALA A 81 3.11 3.97 8.56
C ALA A 81 2.76 3.43 9.95
N GLN A 82 2.12 4.25 10.79
CA GLN A 82 1.83 3.90 12.19
C GLN A 82 0.80 2.77 12.34
N ALA A 83 -0.14 2.66 11.40
CA ALA A 83 -1.12 1.58 11.37
C ALA A 83 -1.45 1.21 9.93
N PHE A 84 -1.65 -0.08 9.68
CA PHE A 84 -2.09 -0.58 8.38
C PHE A 84 -2.86 -1.88 8.57
N SER A 85 -4.00 -2.00 7.89
CA SER A 85 -4.76 -3.24 7.74
C SER A 85 -5.54 -3.21 6.44
N TYR A 86 -5.49 -4.30 5.68
CA TYR A 86 -6.30 -4.49 4.50
C TYR A 86 -6.88 -5.89 4.44
N THR A 87 -8.20 -6.00 4.50
CA THR A 87 -8.89 -7.27 4.21
C THR A 87 -8.89 -7.50 2.70
N LEU A 88 -8.41 -8.64 2.22
CA LEU A 88 -8.32 -8.92 0.78
C LEU A 88 -9.69 -8.77 0.08
N GLY A 89 -9.81 -7.78 -0.80
CA GLY A 89 -11.05 -7.45 -1.51
C GLY A 89 -12.09 -6.68 -0.67
N GLY A 90 -11.70 -6.22 0.52
CA GLY A 90 -12.56 -5.55 1.49
C GLY A 90 -12.03 -4.18 1.92
N ALA A 91 -12.11 -3.92 3.23
CA ALA A 91 -11.79 -2.61 3.80
C ALA A 91 -10.27 -2.37 3.87
N LEU A 92 -9.87 -1.15 3.53
CA LEU A 92 -8.53 -0.60 3.70
C LEU A 92 -8.54 0.40 4.85
N SER A 93 -7.66 0.21 5.82
CA SER A 93 -7.45 1.12 6.94
C SER A 93 -5.96 1.40 7.12
N PHE A 94 -5.59 2.67 7.27
CA PHE A 94 -4.21 3.04 7.55
C PHE A 94 -4.13 4.35 8.32
N LYS A 95 -3.02 4.52 9.01
CA LYS A 95 -2.51 5.79 9.55
C LYS A 95 -1.06 5.88 9.13
N ALA A 96 -0.72 6.93 8.39
CA ALA A 96 0.63 7.16 7.90
C ALA A 96 0.90 8.65 7.82
N GLY A 97 2.15 9.08 7.96
CA GLY A 97 2.48 10.48 7.87
C GLY A 97 3.88 10.80 8.35
N GLU A 98 4.18 12.08 8.27
CA GLU A 98 5.37 12.69 8.83
C GLU A 98 5.02 13.90 9.68
N TYR A 99 5.80 14.12 10.73
CA TYR A 99 5.73 15.33 11.53
C TYR A 99 7.05 15.56 12.26
N GLY A 100 7.33 16.81 12.58
CA GLY A 100 8.54 17.15 13.32
C GLY A 100 8.51 18.57 13.83
N SER A 101 9.53 18.88 14.62
CA SER A 101 9.77 20.23 15.14
C SER A 101 11.27 20.49 15.26
N ASP A 102 11.65 21.75 15.40
CA ASP A 102 12.96 22.10 15.92
C ASP A 102 13.11 21.60 17.37
N PRO A 103 14.35 21.43 17.86
CA PRO A 103 14.60 20.99 19.24
C PRO A 103 13.98 21.87 20.31
N GLU A 104 13.88 23.17 20.04
CA GLU A 104 13.28 24.15 20.92
C GLU A 104 11.74 24.15 20.88
N GLY A 105 11.13 23.52 19.86
CA GLY A 105 9.69 23.39 19.69
C GLY A 105 8.97 24.64 19.16
N TRP A 106 9.69 25.65 18.67
CA TRP A 106 9.12 26.88 18.13
C TRP A 106 8.66 26.76 16.68
N VAL A 107 9.28 25.86 15.92
CA VAL A 107 9.04 25.67 14.50
C VAL A 107 8.75 24.21 14.24
N GLY A 108 7.70 23.91 13.49
CA GLY A 108 7.39 22.53 13.17
C GLY A 108 6.25 22.41 12.19
N GLY A 109 5.85 21.17 11.95
CA GLY A 109 4.79 20.86 11.02
C GLY A 109 4.62 19.38 10.82
N GLY A 110 3.67 19.03 9.96
CA GLY A 110 3.44 17.65 9.59
C GLY A 110 2.44 17.52 8.46
N HIS A 111 2.48 16.34 7.85
CA HIS A 111 1.56 15.90 6.82
C HIS A 111 1.23 14.44 7.07
N TYR A 112 -0.02 14.14 7.41
CA TYR A 112 -0.45 12.79 7.75
C TYR A 112 -1.84 12.48 7.23
N PHE A 113 -2.12 11.18 7.14
CA PHE A 113 -3.31 10.61 6.54
C PHE A 113 -3.90 9.58 7.50
N ILE A 114 -5.22 9.63 7.67
CA ILE A 114 -5.99 8.66 8.43
C ILE A 114 -7.14 8.20 7.53
N ALA A 115 -7.09 6.95 7.09
CA ALA A 115 -8.11 6.39 6.21
C ALA A 115 -9.51 6.49 6.86
N GLY A 116 -10.48 7.02 6.11
CA GLY A 116 -11.85 7.22 6.61
C GLY A 116 -12.05 8.49 7.44
N ASP A 117 -10.99 9.26 7.69
CA ASP A 117 -11.05 10.50 8.48
C ASP A 117 -10.53 11.71 7.68
N GLY A 118 -9.23 11.77 7.38
CA GLY A 118 -8.66 12.98 6.80
C GLY A 118 -7.20 12.90 6.34
N GLU A 119 -6.86 13.80 5.44
CA GLU A 119 -5.51 14.25 5.13
C GLU A 119 -5.31 15.56 5.86
N TYR A 120 -4.24 15.66 6.64
CA TYR A 120 -3.99 16.78 7.53
C TYR A 120 -2.61 17.34 7.26
N MET A 121 -2.53 18.65 7.09
CA MET A 121 -1.29 19.38 6.95
C MET A 121 -1.28 20.54 7.91
N TYR A 122 -0.16 20.74 8.60
CA TYR A 122 0.02 21.90 9.44
C TYR A 122 1.48 22.34 9.44
N SER A 123 1.68 23.63 9.67
CA SER A 123 2.98 24.19 9.97
C SER A 123 2.84 25.32 10.97
N TYR A 124 3.83 25.48 11.83
CA TYR A 124 3.87 26.55 12.80
C TYR A 124 5.30 27.09 12.94
N ARG A 125 5.38 28.39 13.21
CA ARG A 125 6.61 29.12 13.56
C ARG A 125 6.21 30.36 14.37
N PRO A 126 7.14 31.08 15.02
CA PRO A 126 6.78 32.30 15.74
C PRO A 126 5.96 33.25 14.85
N SER A 127 4.81 33.71 15.36
CA SER A 127 3.83 34.58 14.68
C SER A 127 3.12 34.02 13.44
N HIS A 128 3.18 32.70 13.18
CA HIS A 128 2.51 32.08 12.03
C HIS A 128 2.08 30.64 12.33
N ASP A 129 0.80 30.34 12.15
CA ASP A 129 0.22 28.99 12.26
C ASP A 129 -0.68 28.78 11.03
N GLU A 130 -0.45 27.68 10.32
CA GLU A 130 -1.23 27.29 9.16
C GLU A 130 -1.67 25.83 9.33
N ARG A 131 -2.96 25.58 9.09
CA ARG A 131 -3.54 24.24 9.15
C ARG A 131 -4.52 24.09 8.00
N ARG A 132 -4.47 22.93 7.34
CA ARG A 132 -5.41 22.54 6.32
C ARG A 132 -5.72 21.06 6.46
N ALA A 133 -6.97 20.72 6.25
CA ALA A 133 -7.41 19.34 6.21
C ALA A 133 -8.35 19.10 5.04
N TRP A 134 -8.24 17.92 4.45
CA TRP A 134 -9.18 17.38 3.48
C TRP A 134 -9.83 16.15 4.09
N LEU A 135 -11.08 16.31 4.50
CA LEU A 135 -11.80 15.31 5.28
C LEU A 135 -12.52 14.33 4.36
N TRP A 136 -12.50 13.06 4.75
CA TRP A 136 -13.33 12.04 4.16
C TRP A 136 -14.77 12.33 4.56
N THR A 137 -15.69 12.04 3.65
CA THR A 137 -17.12 12.21 3.84
C THR A 137 -17.83 10.94 3.39
N ASP A 138 -19.14 10.88 3.61
CA ASP A 138 -20.02 9.89 3.01
C ASP A 138 -20.00 9.89 1.46
N LYS A 139 -19.54 10.99 0.84
CA LYS A 139 -19.36 11.12 -0.61
C LYS A 139 -17.97 10.73 -1.10
N THR A 140 -17.02 10.45 -0.20
CA THR A 140 -15.67 10.06 -0.58
C THR A 140 -15.66 8.63 -1.09
N GLY A 141 -15.33 8.45 -2.37
CA GLY A 141 -15.24 7.14 -3.00
C GLY A 141 -13.85 6.52 -2.83
N LEU A 142 -13.79 5.20 -2.66
CA LEU A 142 -12.57 4.41 -2.71
C LEU A 142 -12.63 3.44 -3.88
N VAL A 143 -11.59 3.44 -4.72
CA VAL A 143 -11.34 2.40 -5.71
C VAL A 143 -10.02 1.74 -5.39
N ILE A 144 -10.00 0.42 -5.26
CA ILE A 144 -8.78 -0.38 -5.10
C ILE A 144 -8.67 -1.37 -6.26
N ALA A 145 -7.52 -1.40 -6.92
CA ALA A 145 -7.20 -2.39 -7.92
C ALA A 145 -6.40 -3.52 -7.25
N SER A 146 -6.94 -4.74 -7.35
CA SER A 146 -6.23 -5.95 -6.93
C SER A 146 -4.92 -6.12 -7.74
N PRO A 147 -3.92 -6.83 -7.19
CA PRO A 147 -2.65 -7.02 -7.85
C PRO A 147 -2.91 -7.79 -9.13
N ASN A 148 -2.45 -7.24 -10.25
CA ASN A 148 -2.52 -7.95 -11.51
C ASN A 148 -1.58 -9.16 -11.41
N PRO A 149 -2.03 -10.40 -11.72
CA PRO A 149 -1.12 -11.53 -11.76
C PRO A 149 -0.06 -11.29 -12.83
N GLU A 150 1.14 -10.89 -12.40
CA GLU A 150 2.29 -10.81 -13.28
C GLU A 150 2.70 -12.21 -13.81
N PRO A 151 3.37 -12.29 -14.98
CA PRO A 151 3.31 -13.40 -15.95
C PRO A 151 3.89 -14.77 -15.54
N SER A 152 4.09 -15.04 -14.26
CA SER A 152 4.51 -16.35 -13.76
C SER A 152 3.52 -17.48 -14.13
N THR A 153 2.25 -17.15 -14.35
CA THR A 153 1.24 -18.11 -14.89
C THR A 153 1.63 -18.60 -16.29
N TRP A 154 2.20 -17.75 -17.14
CA TRP A 154 2.69 -18.15 -18.46
C TRP A 154 3.96 -18.98 -18.38
N ALA A 155 4.83 -18.73 -17.39
CA ALA A 155 6.02 -19.56 -17.18
C ALA A 155 5.64 -21.00 -16.77
N MET A 156 4.61 -21.18 -15.93
CA MET A 156 4.09 -22.51 -15.56
C MET A 156 3.36 -23.20 -16.73
N LEU A 157 2.65 -22.46 -17.59
CA LEU A 157 2.00 -23.02 -18.78
C LEU A 157 3.02 -23.40 -19.87
N GLY A 158 4.07 -22.60 -20.05
CA GLY A 158 5.17 -22.88 -20.98
C GLY A 158 6.04 -24.07 -20.57
N GLY A 159 6.32 -24.23 -19.27
CA GLY A 159 7.06 -25.38 -18.74
C GLY A 159 6.35 -26.71 -18.95
N GLY A 160 5.02 -26.76 -18.75
CA GLY A 160 4.21 -27.97 -18.94
C GLY A 160 4.16 -28.45 -20.40
N LEU A 161 4.18 -27.52 -21.37
CA LEU A 161 4.20 -27.82 -22.79
C LEU A 161 5.55 -28.40 -23.27
N LEU A 162 6.67 -27.94 -22.69
CA LEU A 162 7.99 -28.48 -23.03
C LEU A 162 8.19 -29.92 -22.53
N VAL A 163 7.69 -30.24 -21.33
CA VAL A 163 7.77 -31.60 -20.75
C VAL A 163 6.92 -32.59 -21.55
N THR A 164 5.73 -32.20 -21.98
CA THR A 164 4.84 -33.06 -22.79
C THR A 164 5.37 -33.27 -24.21
N ALA A 165 5.91 -32.24 -24.86
CA ALA A 165 6.53 -32.35 -26.18
C ALA A 165 7.77 -33.26 -26.17
N TRP A 166 8.59 -33.20 -25.12
CA TRP A 166 9.77 -34.06 -24.98
C TRP A 166 9.40 -35.51 -24.66
N ALA A 167 8.37 -35.74 -23.85
CA ALA A 167 7.85 -37.08 -23.55
C ALA A 167 7.17 -37.74 -24.77
N ALA A 168 6.60 -36.96 -25.69
CA ALA A 168 6.04 -37.44 -26.95
C ALA A 168 7.16 -37.83 -27.94
N ARG A 169 8.20 -37.00 -28.07
CA ARG A 169 9.37 -37.28 -28.94
C ARG A 169 10.12 -38.57 -28.55
N ARG A 170 10.23 -38.87 -27.25
CA ARG A 170 10.89 -40.10 -26.77
C ARG A 170 10.09 -41.38 -27.03
N ARG A 171 8.78 -41.29 -27.24
CA ARG A 171 7.93 -42.46 -27.55
C ARG A 171 7.90 -42.81 -29.04
N GLY A 172 8.11 -41.84 -29.94
CA GLY A 172 8.22 -42.08 -31.38
C GLY A 172 9.54 -42.73 -31.83
N ALA A 173 10.61 -42.63 -31.05
CA ALA A 173 11.94 -43.15 -31.41
C ALA A 173 12.21 -44.62 -31.01
N ARG A 174 11.20 -45.34 -30.51
CA ARG A 174 11.30 -46.77 -30.09
C ARG A 174 10.45 -47.72 -30.94
N GLY A 175 9.92 -47.28 -32.07
CA GLY A 175 9.03 -48.05 -32.95
C GLY A 175 9.41 -48.00 -34.43
N GLY A 176 10.70 -48.11 -34.74
CA GLY A 176 11.23 -48.26 -36.11
C GLY A 176 12.31 -49.31 -36.15
#